data_AF-A0A3D2UMK6-F1
#
_entry.id   AF-A0A3D2UMK6-F1
#
_cell.length_a   1.000
_cell.length_b   1.000
_cell.length_c   1.000
_cell.angle_alpha   90.00
_cell.angle_beta   90.00
_cell.angle_gamma   90.00
#
_symmetry.space_group_name_H-M   'P 1'
#
loop_
_entity.id
_entity.type
_entity.pdbx_description
1 polymer ?
#
loop_
_entity_poly.entity_id
_entity_poly.type
_entity_poly.pdbx_seq_one_letter_code
_entity_poly.pdbx_strand_id
1 'polypeptide(L)' 'MNFKGKLALQQRVLPSYRVPFFDLLASHCENGMTLFAGQARSEEMIVGGTTQIAKHVEAKNIHLFGGKFYLCYQKGF' A
#
# COMPACT_ATOMS: atom_id res chain seq x y z
N MET A 1 21.43 -3.84 -9.40
CA MET A 1 21.15 -5.25 -9.02
C MET A 1 19.65 -5.40 -8.94
N ASN A 2 19.08 -6.44 -9.57
CA ASN A 2 17.64 -6.68 -9.52
C ASN A 2 17.32 -7.81 -8.54
N PHE A 3 16.18 -7.70 -7.86
CA PHE A 3 15.66 -8.73 -6.97
C PHE A 3 14.98 -9.82 -7.81
N LYS A 4 15.49 -11.05 -7.70
CA LYS A 4 15.02 -12.20 -8.47
C LYS A 4 13.78 -12.87 -7.88
N GLY A 5 13.19 -12.33 -6.81
CA GLY A 5 11.99 -12.88 -6.17
C GLY A 5 10.71 -12.10 -6.49
N LYS A 6 9.58 -12.61 -6.02
CA LYS A 6 8.32 -11.86 -5.95
C LYS A 6 8.30 -11.07 -4.65
N LEU A 7 8.01 -9.77 -4.74
CA LEU A 7 7.86 -8.91 -3.56
C LEU A 7 6.39 -8.60 -3.33
N ALA A 8 5.94 -8.75 -2.09
CA ALA A 8 4.66 -8.24 -1.63
C ALA A 8 4.89 -7.32 -0.43
N LEU A 9 4.31 -6.12 -0.47
CA LEU A 9 4.34 -5.18 0.64
C LEU A 9 2.92 -4.80 1.06
N GLN A 10 2.70 -4.77 2.36
CA GLN A 10 1.46 -4.29 2.96
C GLN A 10 1.66 -2.87 3.50
N GLN A 11 0.71 -2.00 3.21
CA GLN A 11 0.59 -0.66 3.78
C GLN A 11 -0.84 -0.45 4.28
N ARG A 12 -1.01 0.40 5.29
CA ARG A 12 -2.36 0.81 5.72
C ARG A 12 -3.07 1.54 4.58
N VAL A 13 -2.37 2.52 4.00
CA VAL A 13 -2.85 3.40 2.93
C VAL A 13 -1.72 3.68 1.95
N LEU A 14 -2.05 4.11 0.73
CA LEU A 14 -1.08 4.55 -0.28
C LEU A 14 -1.21 6.06 -0.53
N PRO A 15 -0.36 6.90 0.09
CA PRO A 15 -0.29 8.32 -0.23
C PRO A 15 0.30 8.55 -1.64
N SER A 16 -0.22 9.54 -2.36
CA SER A 16 0.21 9.90 -3.72
C SER A 16 1.71 10.16 -3.82
N TYR A 17 2.31 10.84 -2.84
CA TYR A 17 3.74 11.12 -2.82
C TYR A 17 4.63 9.88 -2.66
N ARG A 18 4.08 8.73 -2.21
CA ARG A 18 4.82 7.45 -2.08
C ARG A 18 4.74 6.59 -3.33
N VAL A 19 3.85 6.91 -4.28
CA VAL A 19 3.73 6.17 -5.54
C VAL A 19 5.07 6.04 -6.27
N PRO A 20 5.86 7.12 -6.48
CA PRO A 20 7.11 7.01 -7.23
C PRO A 20 8.12 6.08 -6.56
N PHE A 21 8.12 6.00 -5.23
CA PHE A 21 8.99 5.10 -4.49
C PHE A 21 8.62 3.63 -4.74
N PHE A 22 7.34 3.28 -4.68
CA PHE A 22 6.90 1.90 -4.90
C PHE A 22 7.03 1.47 -6.36
N ASP A 23 6.85 2.38 -7.30
CA ASP A 23 7.11 2.11 -8.71
C ASP A 23 8.61 1.92 -8.98
N LEU A 24 9.47 2.72 -8.35
CA LEU A 24 10.91 2.51 -8.40
C LEU A 24 11.32 1.17 -7.76
N LEU A 25 10.71 0.77 -6.65
CA LEU A 25 10.98 -0.52 -6.03
C LEU A 25 10.52 -1.68 -6.91
N ALA A 26 9.34 -1.56 -7.52
CA ALA A 26 8.78 -2.54 -8.43
C ALA A 26 9.63 -2.70 -9.70
N SER A 27 10.22 -1.62 -10.22
CA SER A 27 11.09 -1.68 -11.41
C SER A 27 12.39 -2.49 -11.18
N HIS A 28 12.77 -2.71 -9.91
CA HIS A 28 13.91 -3.54 -9.54
C HIS A 28 13.53 -4.98 -9.17
N CYS A 29 12.24 -5.35 -9.23
CA CYS A 29 11.76 -6.70 -8.93
C CYS A 29 11.46 -7.47 -10.22
N GLU A 30 12.28 -8.47 -10.57
CA GLU A 30 12.14 -9.20 -11.84
C GLU A 30 10.82 -9.95 -11.97
N ASN A 31 10.31 -10.49 -10.86
CA ASN A 31 9.02 -11.18 -10.83
C ASN A 31 7.85 -10.27 -10.42
N GLY A 32 8.06 -8.95 -10.50
CA GLY A 32 7.10 -7.93 -10.14
C GLY A 32 6.95 -7.73 -8.63
N MET A 33 6.15 -6.72 -8.31
CA MET A 33 5.82 -6.33 -6.94
C MET A 33 4.31 -6.15 -6.80
N THR A 34 3.76 -6.63 -5.69
CA THR A 34 2.37 -6.38 -5.28
C THR A 34 2.35 -5.47 -4.06
N LEU A 35 1.51 -4.44 -4.11
CA LEU A 35 1.28 -3.52 -3.00
C LEU A 35 -0.16 -3.71 -2.50
N PHE A 36 -0.32 -4.15 -1.26
CA PHE A 36 -1.61 -4.30 -0.60
C PHE A 36 -1.87 -3.07 0.28
N ALA A 37 -2.79 -2.20 -0.14
CA ALA A 37 -3.06 -0.95 0.56
C ALA A 37 -4.52 -0.53 0.43
N GLY A 38 -5.10 -0.02 1.52
CA GLY A 38 -6.48 0.46 1.52
C GLY A 38 -6.58 1.97 1.35
N GLN A 39 -7.81 2.48 1.42
CA GLN A 39 -8.08 3.91 1.34
C GLN A 39 -7.78 4.62 2.66
N ALA A 40 -7.35 5.87 2.57
CA ALA A 40 -7.29 6.78 3.71
C ALA A 40 -8.70 7.16 4.19
N ARG A 41 -8.84 7.42 5.49
CA ARG A 41 -10.09 7.96 6.03
C ARG A 41 -10.22 9.42 5.61
N SER A 42 -11.44 9.91 5.44
CA SER A 42 -11.70 11.31 5.08
C SER A 42 -11.18 12.33 6.10
N GLU A 43 -11.10 11.94 7.37
CA GLU A 43 -10.50 12.74 8.46
C GLU A 43 -8.96 12.77 8.41
N GLU A 44 -8.33 11.91 7.61
CA GLU A 44 -6.89 11.90 7.37
C GLU A 44 -6.62 12.78 6.16
N MET A 45 -5.83 13.84 6.31
CA MET A 45 -5.42 14.71 5.20
C MET A 45 -4.38 14.03 4.28
N ILE A 46 -4.73 12.86 3.76
CA ILE A 46 -3.88 12.01 2.93
C ILE A 46 -4.56 11.86 1.57
N VAL A 47 -3.91 12.38 0.53
CA VAL A 47 -4.34 12.18 -0.86
C VAL A 47 -3.88 10.79 -1.30
N GLY A 48 -4.82 9.95 -1.72
CA GLY A 48 -4.54 8.62 -2.27
C GLY A 48 -3.79 8.68 -3.59
N GLY A 49 -2.98 7.65 -3.87
CA GLY A 49 -2.31 7.47 -5.15
C GLY A 49 -2.51 6.08 -5.72
N THR A 50 -2.16 5.91 -7.00
CA THR A 50 -2.21 4.64 -7.73
C THR A 50 -0.83 4.38 -8.34
N THR A 51 -0.29 3.18 -8.12
CA THR A 51 1.00 2.76 -8.71
C THR A 51 0.84 2.43 -10.20
N GLN A 52 1.87 2.75 -10.99
CA GLN A 52 1.88 2.49 -12.42
C GLN A 52 2.63 1.20 -12.79
N ILE A 53 3.61 0.80 -11.96
CA ILE A 53 4.45 -0.38 -12.16
C ILE A 53 4.09 -1.46 -11.15
N ALA A 54 3.99 -1.11 -9.86
CA ALA A 54 3.59 -2.08 -8.85
C ALA A 54 2.12 -2.48 -9.04
N LYS A 55 1.81 -3.78 -8.88
CA LYS A 55 0.42 -4.25 -8.86
C LYS A 55 -0.24 -3.80 -7.56
N HIS A 56 -1.17 -2.86 -7.63
CA HIS A 56 -1.96 -2.46 -6.45
C HIS A 56 -3.12 -3.45 -6.22
N VAL A 57 -3.24 -3.95 -5.01
CA VAL A 57 -4.39 -4.70 -4.50
C VAL A 57 -5.04 -3.86 -3.42
N GLU A 58 -6.29 -3.48 -3.63
CA GLU A 58 -7.03 -2.65 -2.70
C GLU A 58 -7.43 -3.44 -1.44
N ALA A 59 -6.93 -2.98 -0.30
CA ALA A 59 -7.30 -3.52 1.00
C ALA A 59 -8.57 -2.84 1.54
N LYS A 60 -9.45 -3.61 2.16
CA LYS A 60 -10.55 -3.07 2.97
C LYS A 60 -10.07 -2.87 4.40
N ASN A 61 -9.81 -1.62 4.75
CA ASN A 61 -9.45 -1.20 6.10
C ASN A 61 -10.69 -1.17 7.00
N ILE A 62 -10.64 -1.88 8.12
CA ILE A 62 -11.63 -1.81 9.19
C ILE A 62 -10.96 -1.15 10.39
N HIS A 63 -11.46 0.03 10.75
CA HIS A 63 -10.96 0.80 11.87
C HIS A 63 -11.78 0.48 13.12
N LEU A 64 -11.11 0.01 14.15
CA LEU A 64 -11.69 -0.33 15.44
C LEU A 64 -11.07 0.58 16.51
N PHE A 65 -11.92 1.11 17.39
CA PHE A 65 -11.55 2.05 18.46
C PHE A 65 -10.85 3.32 17.94
N GLY A 66 -10.27 4.11 18.86
CA GLY A 66 -9.58 5.36 18.55
C GLY A 66 -8.48 5.71 19.57
N GLY A 67 -7.70 6.73 19.26
CA GLY A 67 -6.58 7.18 20.11
C GLY A 67 -5.56 6.07 20.36
N LYS A 68 -5.18 5.88 21.63
CA LYS A 68 -4.19 4.85 22.03
C LYS A 68 -4.65 3.41 21.78
N PHE A 69 -5.95 3.18 21.60
CA PHE A 69 -6.52 1.85 21.35
C PHE A 69 -6.83 1.61 19.87
N TYR A 70 -6.47 2.54 18.99
CA TYR A 70 -6.75 2.41 17.56
C TYR A 70 -6.14 1.14 16.97
N LEU A 71 -6.98 0.37 16.29
CA LEU A 71 -6.60 -0.84 15.57
C LEU A 71 -7.14 -0.77 14.14
N CYS A 72 -6.27 -1.00 13.16
CA CYS A 72 -6.66 -1.16 11.77
C CYS A 72 -6.55 -2.63 11.37
N TYR A 73 -7.68 -3.29 11.14
CA TYR A 73 -7.74 -4.64 10.59
C TYR A 73 -7.94 -4.57 9.08
N GLN A 74 -6.98 -5.09 8.31
CA GLN A 74 -7.01 -5.05 6.86
C GLN A 74 -7.41 -6.42 6.29
N LYS A 75 -8.40 -6.44 5.40
CA LYS A 75 -8.88 -7.65 4.70
C LYS A 75 -8.99 -7.43 3.19
N GLY A 76 -9.13 -8.50 2.41
CA GLY A 76 -9.28 -8.41 0.95
C GLY A 76 -8.12 -9.02 0.16
N PHE A 77 -7.49 -10.06 0.71
CA PHE A 77 -6.56 -10.93 0.00
C PHE A 77 -7.10 -12.36 0.04
#